data_AF-A0A6G1H8M0-F1
#
_entry.id   AF-A0A6G1H8M0-F1
#
_cell.length_a   1.000
_cell.length_b   1.000
_cell.length_c   1.000
_cell.angle_alpha   90.00
_cell.angle_beta   90.00
_cell.angle_gamma   90.00
#
_symmetry.space_group_name_H-M   'P 1'
#
loop_
_entity.id
_entity.type
_entity.pdbx_description
1 polymer ?
#
loop_
_entity_poly.entity_id
_entity_poly.type
_entity_poly.pdbx_seq_one_letter_code
_entity_poly.pdbx_strand_id
1 'polypeptide(L)'
;MEVHTTGLMQNAKRVIALNRLLPYQADTVSVLLQGTRELNDSINNTLEEIQSQQSSAGQLGPEKTASLLVNHLCMRRNKRCLLAYHKVRTDKIDEALWSGKDILEDQQSQQKQQAGEGADSGAEGSNNLSPEEEEYTRQYGELLAAYKGQWTDIDLTGSLEPPKDLFVDVRVLKDAGEIMTEYG
;
A
#
# COMPACT_ATOMS: atom_id res chain seq x y z
N MET A 1 -20.20 -2.25 8.02
CA MET A 1 -18.76 -2.24 8.41
C MET A 1 -18.01 -3.52 8.01
N GLU A 2 -18.50 -4.72 8.34
CA GLU A 2 -17.73 -5.95 8.07
C GLU A 2 -17.38 -6.17 6.60
N VAL A 3 -18.33 -5.89 5.68
CA VAL A 3 -18.15 -6.08 4.23
C VAL A 3 -16.97 -5.28 3.67
N HIS A 4 -16.75 -4.05 4.16
CA HIS A 4 -15.65 -3.20 3.71
C HIS A 4 -14.29 -3.72 4.21
N THR A 5 -14.22 -4.18 5.48
CA THR A 5 -12.99 -4.76 6.02
C THR A 5 -12.59 -6.05 5.29
N THR A 6 -13.57 -6.90 4.95
CA THR A 6 -13.31 -8.13 4.21
C THR A 6 -12.91 -7.86 2.77
N GLY A 7 -13.55 -6.88 2.12
CA GLY A 7 -13.19 -6.45 0.77
C GLY A 7 -11.76 -5.94 0.69
N LEU A 8 -11.34 -5.11 1.64
CA LEU A 8 -9.97 -4.60 1.71
C LEU A 8 -8.94 -5.73 1.92
N MET A 9 -9.22 -6.68 2.81
CA MET A 9 -8.34 -7.83 3.03
C MET A 9 -8.30 -8.78 1.83
N GLN A 10 -9.40 -8.94 1.10
CA GLN A 10 -9.43 -9.73 -0.12
C GLN A 10 -8.59 -9.07 -1.23
N ASN A 11 -8.61 -7.74 -1.33
CA ASN A 11 -7.71 -7.02 -2.22
C ASN A 11 -6.24 -7.28 -1.84
N ALA A 12 -5.88 -7.13 -0.57
CA ALA A 12 -4.51 -7.43 -0.10
C ALA A 12 -4.08 -8.87 -0.44
N LYS A 13 -4.97 -9.86 -0.25
CA LYS A 13 -4.70 -11.25 -0.64
C LYS A 13 -4.48 -11.41 -2.15
N ARG A 14 -5.23 -10.67 -2.97
CA ARG A 14 -5.04 -10.67 -4.43
C ARG A 14 -3.70 -10.07 -4.84
N VAL A 15 -3.26 -8.99 -4.19
CA VAL A 15 -1.92 -8.40 -4.42
C VAL A 15 -0.83 -9.43 -4.15
N ILE A 16 -0.93 -10.17 -3.04
CA ILE A 16 0.03 -11.24 -2.71
C ILE A 16 0.01 -12.34 -3.77
N ALA A 17 -1.17 -12.79 -4.19
CA ALA A 17 -1.31 -13.88 -5.16
C ALA A 17 -0.86 -13.51 -6.58
N LEU A 18 -1.12 -12.28 -7.02
CA LEU A 18 -0.78 -11.80 -8.36
C LEU A 18 0.65 -11.28 -8.48
N ASN A 19 1.34 -11.10 -7.35
CA ASN A 19 2.65 -10.46 -7.26
C ASN A 19 2.75 -9.14 -8.05
N ARG A 20 1.67 -8.35 -8.04
CA ARG A 20 1.56 -7.06 -8.71
C ARG A 20 0.71 -6.12 -7.86
N LEU A 21 1.11 -4.85 -7.84
CA LEU A 21 0.31 -3.80 -7.21
C LEU A 21 -0.99 -3.57 -7.99
N LEU A 22 -2.11 -3.72 -7.28
CA LEU A 22 -3.45 -3.40 -7.76
C LEU A 22 -3.76 -1.91 -7.50
N PRO A 23 -4.80 -1.35 -8.15
CA PRO A 23 -5.26 0.00 -7.87
C PRO A 23 -5.52 0.22 -6.39
N TYR A 24 -5.17 1.40 -5.87
CA TYR A 24 -5.40 1.75 -4.47
C TYR A 24 -6.90 1.99 -4.20
N GLN A 25 -7.47 1.29 -3.22
CA GLN A 25 -8.89 1.44 -2.84
C GLN A 25 -9.12 2.63 -1.88
N ALA A 26 -8.98 3.87 -2.38
CA ALA A 26 -9.17 5.09 -1.59
C ALA A 26 -10.55 5.18 -0.93
N ASP A 27 -11.61 4.81 -1.64
CA ASP A 27 -12.98 4.89 -1.13
C ASP A 27 -13.21 3.95 0.05
N THR A 28 -12.72 2.71 -0.05
CA THR A 28 -12.89 1.72 1.01
C THR A 28 -12.11 2.11 2.26
N VAL A 29 -10.90 2.66 2.09
CA VAL A 29 -10.10 3.19 3.19
C VAL A 29 -10.80 4.39 3.85
N SER A 30 -11.31 5.33 3.05
CA SER A 30 -12.04 6.51 3.55
C SER A 30 -13.28 6.13 4.34
N VAL A 31 -14.09 5.17 3.85
CA VAL A 31 -15.27 4.65 4.56
C VAL A 31 -14.88 3.98 5.88
N LEU A 32 -13.79 3.20 5.90
CA LEU A 32 -13.32 2.56 7.14
C LEU A 32 -12.77 3.57 8.16
N LEU A 33 -12.10 4.63 7.69
CA LEU A 33 -11.63 5.71 8.56
C LEU A 33 -12.80 6.48 9.15
N GLN A 34 -13.79 6.83 8.33
CA GLN A 34 -15.01 7.51 8.77
C GLN A 34 -15.77 6.66 9.81
N GLY A 35 -16.01 5.37 9.52
CA GLY A 35 -16.65 4.46 10.47
C GLY A 35 -15.84 4.26 11.76
N THR A 36 -14.52 4.35 11.70
CA THR A 36 -13.67 4.29 12.92
C THR A 36 -13.80 5.55 13.77
N ARG A 37 -13.95 6.73 13.15
CA ARG A 37 -14.23 7.99 13.86
C ARG A 37 -15.61 7.98 14.50
N GLU A 38 -16.62 7.51 13.78
CA GLU A 38 -17.98 7.37 14.32
C GLU A 38 -18.04 6.43 15.53
N LEU A 39 -17.32 5.29 15.48
CA LEU A 39 -17.18 4.40 16.63
C LEU A 39 -16.48 5.07 17.81
N ASN A 40 -15.45 5.88 17.54
CA ASN A 40 -14.74 6.63 18.58
C ASN A 40 -15.64 7.67 19.24
N ASP A 41 -16.42 8.40 18.45
CA ASP A 41 -17.37 9.39 18.96
C ASP A 41 -18.49 8.71 19.77
N SER A 42 -18.97 7.55 19.32
CA SER A 42 -19.91 6.73 20.10
C SER A 42 -19.33 6.29 21.45
N ILE A 43 -18.07 5.84 21.49
CA ILE A 43 -17.40 5.50 22.76
C ILE A 43 -17.32 6.73 23.67
N ASN A 44 -16.89 7.88 23.15
CA ASN A 44 -16.77 9.12 23.92
C ASN A 44 -18.11 9.56 24.50
N ASN A 45 -19.19 9.55 23.70
CA ASN A 45 -20.53 9.86 24.18
C ASN A 45 -20.97 8.92 25.30
N THR A 46 -20.74 7.61 25.17
CA THR A 46 -21.08 6.66 26.25
C THR A 46 -20.24 6.89 27.51
N LEU A 47 -18.97 7.27 27.38
CA LEU A 47 -18.10 7.59 28.51
C LEU A 47 -18.56 8.88 29.22
N GLU A 48 -18.95 9.91 28.49
CA GLU A 48 -19.50 11.15 29.05
C GLU A 48 -20.83 10.90 29.79
N GLU A 49 -21.71 10.07 29.23
CA GLU A 49 -22.92 9.63 29.92
C GLU A 49 -22.61 8.88 31.22
N ILE A 50 -21.62 7.98 31.21
CA ILE A 50 -21.20 7.24 32.40
C ILE A 50 -20.63 8.21 33.45
N GLN A 51 -19.82 9.18 33.02
CA GLN A 51 -19.21 10.17 33.91
C GLN A 51 -20.25 11.09 34.55
N SER A 52 -21.30 11.49 33.81
CA SER A 52 -22.39 12.29 34.37
C SER A 52 -23.26 11.50 35.36
N GLN A 53 -23.47 10.20 35.11
CA GLN A 53 -24.26 9.30 35.99
C GLN A 53 -23.50 8.79 37.22
N GLN A 54 -22.18 8.94 37.29
CA GLN A 54 -21.36 8.52 38.44
C GLN A 54 -21.72 9.22 39.77
N SER A 55 -22.46 10.34 39.71
CA SER A 55 -22.99 11.03 40.89
C SER A 55 -24.07 10.22 41.63
N SER A 56 -24.68 9.22 40.99
CA SER A 56 -25.67 8.31 41.57
C SER A 56 -25.17 6.86 41.55
N ALA A 57 -24.54 6.42 42.64
CA ALA A 57 -24.30 5.03 43.05
C ALA A 57 -24.06 3.97 41.93
N GLY A 58 -22.86 3.99 41.34
CA GLY A 58 -21.89 2.92 41.57
C GLY A 58 -21.84 1.67 40.69
N GLN A 59 -22.73 1.42 39.72
CA GLN A 59 -22.58 0.25 38.84
C GLN A 59 -22.89 0.57 37.38
N LEU A 60 -21.88 0.42 36.50
CA LEU A 60 -22.11 0.38 35.06
C LEU A 60 -23.03 -0.80 34.75
N GLY A 61 -24.14 -0.54 34.07
CA GLY A 61 -24.97 -1.60 33.53
C GLY A 61 -24.14 -2.53 32.64
N PRO A 62 -24.37 -3.86 32.69
CA PRO A 62 -23.66 -4.82 31.85
C PRO A 62 -23.83 -4.50 30.34
N GLU A 63 -24.95 -3.88 29.97
CA GLU A 63 -25.24 -3.40 28.61
C GLU A 63 -24.24 -2.34 28.12
N LYS A 64 -24.03 -1.27 28.89
CA LYS A 64 -23.10 -0.18 28.52
C LYS A 64 -21.66 -0.69 28.42
N THR A 65 -21.27 -1.58 29.34
CA THR A 65 -19.94 -2.20 29.35
C THR A 65 -19.73 -3.08 28.10
N ALA A 66 -20.73 -3.90 27.75
CA ALA A 66 -20.68 -4.72 26.55
C ALA A 66 -20.58 -3.87 25.28
N SER A 67 -21.41 -2.81 25.16
CA SER A 67 -21.37 -1.88 24.03
C SER A 67 -20.00 -1.23 23.85
N LEU A 68 -19.41 -0.72 24.94
CA LEU A 68 -18.08 -0.11 24.92
C LEU A 68 -17.00 -1.12 24.49
N LEU A 69 -17.06 -2.34 25.02
CA LEU A 69 -16.13 -3.40 24.63
C LEU A 69 -16.27 -3.76 23.15
N VAL A 70 -17.49 -3.94 22.63
CA VAL A 70 -17.73 -4.26 21.23
C VAL A 70 -17.20 -3.14 20.32
N ASN A 71 -17.54 -1.88 20.61
CA ASN A 71 -17.06 -0.74 19.82
C ASN A 71 -15.54 -0.65 19.82
N HIS A 72 -14.91 -0.83 20.98
CA HIS A 72 -13.45 -0.84 21.09
C HIS A 72 -12.80 -1.98 20.28
N LEU A 73 -13.37 -3.18 20.35
CA LEU A 73 -12.89 -4.34 19.57
C LEU A 73 -13.06 -4.11 18.05
N CYS A 74 -14.17 -3.51 17.63
CA CYS A 74 -14.42 -3.14 16.24
C CYS A 74 -13.38 -2.12 15.74
N MET A 75 -13.06 -1.08 16.51
CA MET A 75 -11.99 -0.13 16.17
C MET A 75 -10.64 -0.82 16.04
N ARG A 76 -10.29 -1.71 16.98
CA ARG A 76 -9.04 -2.48 16.92
C ARG A 76 -8.98 -3.39 15.70
N ARG A 77 -10.11 -3.96 15.28
CA ARG A 77 -10.21 -4.75 14.06
C ARG A 77 -9.97 -3.89 12.82
N ASN A 78 -10.65 -2.75 12.70
CA ASN A 78 -10.46 -1.82 11.58
C ASN A 78 -9.00 -1.37 11.46
N LYS A 79 -8.38 -0.97 12.58
CA LYS A 79 -6.96 -0.60 12.63
C LYS A 79 -6.05 -1.72 12.12
N ARG A 80 -6.27 -2.97 12.55
CA ARG A 80 -5.47 -4.11 12.10
C ARG A 80 -5.62 -4.35 10.59
N CYS A 81 -6.85 -4.30 10.07
CA CYS A 81 -7.10 -4.50 8.63
C CYS A 81 -6.45 -3.41 7.78
N LEU A 82 -6.57 -2.14 8.19
CA LEU A 82 -5.93 -1.01 7.50
C LEU A 82 -4.41 -1.16 7.48
N LEU A 83 -3.79 -1.41 8.65
CA LEU A 83 -2.34 -1.59 8.73
C LEU A 83 -1.85 -2.79 7.92
N ALA A 84 -2.57 -3.91 7.94
CA ALA A 84 -2.21 -5.09 7.16
C ALA A 84 -2.29 -4.81 5.65
N TYR A 85 -3.34 -4.12 5.18
CA TYR A 85 -3.47 -3.73 3.79
C TYR A 85 -2.32 -2.83 3.34
N HIS A 86 -2.03 -1.76 4.09
CA HIS A 86 -0.93 -0.86 3.75
C HIS A 86 0.43 -1.56 3.82
N LYS A 87 0.68 -2.39 4.84
CA LYS A 87 1.94 -3.13 4.96
C LYS A 87 2.20 -4.03 3.75
N VAL A 88 1.19 -4.79 3.29
CA VAL A 88 1.31 -5.62 2.10
C VAL A 88 1.65 -4.81 0.86
N ARG A 89 1.10 -3.60 0.73
CA ARG A 89 1.40 -2.71 -0.41
C ARG A 89 2.80 -2.12 -0.31
N THR A 90 3.20 -1.62 0.86
CA THR A 90 4.56 -1.13 1.12
C THR A 90 5.60 -2.22 0.85
N ASP A 91 5.38 -3.45 1.31
CA ASP A 91 6.30 -4.58 1.05
C ASP A 91 6.51 -4.83 -0.45
N LYS A 92 5.46 -4.62 -1.26
CA LYS A 92 5.54 -4.76 -2.72
C LYS A 92 6.23 -3.58 -3.39
N ILE A 93 6.06 -2.38 -2.85
CA ILE A 93 6.79 -1.19 -3.30
C ILE A 93 8.29 -1.38 -3.03
N ASP A 94 8.64 -1.80 -1.82
CA ASP A 94 10.01 -2.06 -1.41
C ASP A 94 10.64 -3.15 -2.30
N GLU A 95 9.96 -4.28 -2.49
CA GLU A 95 10.41 -5.37 -3.38
C GLU A 95 10.70 -4.87 -4.81
N ALA A 96 9.83 -4.01 -5.35
CA ALA A 96 10.02 -3.45 -6.67
C ALA A 96 11.23 -2.51 -6.75
N LEU A 97 11.42 -1.64 -5.74
CA LEU A 97 12.59 -0.75 -5.64
C LEU A 97 13.91 -1.52 -5.52
N TRP A 98 13.92 -2.60 -4.73
CA TRP A 98 15.08 -3.49 -4.62
C TRP A 98 15.32 -4.34 -5.88
N SER A 99 14.28 -4.61 -6.67
CA SER A 99 14.43 -5.27 -7.98
C SER A 99 14.87 -4.35 -9.11
N GLY A 100 15.11 -3.06 -8.83
CA GLY A 100 15.53 -2.07 -9.82
C GLY A 100 14.42 -1.65 -10.80
N LYS A 101 13.15 -1.97 -10.51
CA LYS A 101 12.01 -1.55 -11.32
C LYS A 101 11.57 -0.16 -10.88
N ASP A 102 11.53 0.78 -11.82
CA ASP A 102 10.90 2.07 -11.56
C ASP A 102 9.37 1.94 -11.70
N ILE A 103 8.72 1.81 -10.54
CA ILE A 103 7.26 1.68 -10.43
C ILE A 103 6.56 2.92 -11.03
N LEU A 104 7.20 4.10 -10.97
CA LEU A 104 6.63 5.35 -11.46
C LEU A 104 6.70 5.41 -13.00
N GLU A 105 7.78 4.92 -13.60
CA GLU A 105 7.93 4.83 -15.05
C GLU A 105 6.97 3.78 -15.66
N ASP A 106 6.78 2.65 -14.97
CA ASP A 106 5.79 1.62 -15.33
C ASP A 106 4.36 2.16 -15.32
N GLN A 107 4.04 3.13 -14.47
CA GLN A 107 2.73 3.78 -14.47
C GLN A 107 2.56 4.77 -15.62
N GLN A 108 3.58 5.59 -15.90
CA GLN A 108 3.52 6.57 -16.98
C GLN A 108 3.45 5.91 -18.36
N SER A 109 4.14 4.78 -18.54
CA SER A 109 4.08 4.00 -19.78
C SER A 109 2.71 3.36 -20.00
N GLN A 110 2.05 2.87 -18.94
CA GLN A 110 0.67 2.37 -19.00
C GLN A 110 -0.34 3.46 -19.36
N GLN A 111 -0.19 4.68 -18.82
CA GLN A 111 -1.02 5.83 -19.20
C GLN A 111 -0.83 6.22 -20.68
N LYS A 112 0.41 6.23 -21.18
CA LYS A 112 0.71 6.61 -22.58
C LYS A 112 0.16 5.60 -23.59
N GLN A 113 0.17 4.30 -23.29
CA GLN A 113 -0.39 3.27 -24.17
C GLN A 113 -1.93 3.34 -24.27
N GLN A 114 -2.61 3.75 -23.20
CA GLN A 114 -4.07 3.90 -23.19
C GLN A 114 -4.59 5.16 -23.90
N ALA A 115 -3.74 6.18 -24.10
CA ALA A 115 -4.10 7.41 -24.80
C ALA A 115 -4.02 7.31 -26.34
N GLY A 116 -3.52 6.18 -26.88
CA GLY A 116 -3.25 6.00 -28.32
C GLY A 116 -4.36 5.36 -29.16
N GLU A 117 -5.40 4.77 -28.55
CA GLU A 117 -6.49 4.12 -29.26
C GLU A 117 -7.83 4.71 -28.81
N GLY A 118 -8.46 5.51 -29.69
CA GLY A 118 -9.71 6.19 -29.39
C GLY A 118 -10.86 5.21 -29.12
N ALA A 119 -11.41 5.24 -27.91
CA ALA A 119 -12.78 4.80 -27.62
C ALA A 119 -13.27 5.35 -26.26
N ASP A 120 -14.26 6.23 -26.35
CA ASP A 120 -15.27 6.59 -25.35
C ASP A 120 -15.55 5.50 -24.29
N SER A 121 -14.99 5.64 -23.09
CA SER A 121 -15.57 5.16 -21.81
C SER A 121 -14.71 5.66 -20.63
N GLY A 122 -15.36 6.31 -19.66
CA GLY A 122 -14.72 7.03 -18.55
C GLY A 122 -14.03 6.15 -17.51
N ALA A 123 -12.82 5.70 -17.82
CA ALA A 123 -11.90 5.14 -16.84
C ALA A 123 -10.85 6.22 -16.50
N GLU A 124 -11.05 6.88 -15.36
CA GLU A 124 -10.03 7.69 -14.70
C GLU A 124 -8.69 6.94 -14.73
N GLY A 125 -7.63 7.63 -15.19
CA GLY A 125 -6.31 7.04 -15.38
C GLY A 125 -5.90 6.17 -14.21
N SER A 126 -5.52 4.93 -14.49
CA SER A 126 -5.27 3.88 -13.50
C SER A 126 -3.97 4.12 -12.71
N ASN A 127 -3.97 5.19 -11.90
CA ASN A 127 -2.96 5.39 -10.87
C ASN A 127 -3.11 4.26 -9.86
N ASN A 128 -2.16 3.33 -9.91
CA ASN A 128 -2.20 2.17 -9.03
C ASN A 128 -1.75 2.50 -7.60
N LEU A 129 -1.06 3.63 -7.43
CA LEU A 129 -0.57 4.16 -6.17
C LEU A 129 -1.43 5.34 -5.72
N SER A 130 -1.51 5.53 -4.40
CA SER A 130 -2.01 6.78 -3.82
C SER A 130 -0.89 7.84 -3.83
N PRO A 131 -1.22 9.15 -3.76
CA PRO A 131 -0.20 10.20 -3.71
C PRO A 131 0.73 10.07 -2.49
N GLU A 132 0.23 9.53 -1.39
CA GLU A 132 1.05 9.23 -0.21
C GLU A 132 2.03 8.07 -0.46
N GLU A 133 1.63 7.06 -1.24
CA GLU A 133 2.49 5.96 -1.63
C GLU A 133 3.55 6.39 -2.66
N GLU A 134 3.24 7.34 -3.54
CA GLU A 134 4.20 7.94 -4.47
C GLU A 134 5.30 8.70 -3.71
N GLU A 135 4.91 9.52 -2.73
CA GLU A 135 5.86 10.23 -1.88
C GLU A 135 6.75 9.27 -1.08
N TYR A 136 6.15 8.21 -0.51
CA TYR A 136 6.90 7.16 0.18
C TYR A 136 7.93 6.49 -0.74
N THR A 137 7.53 6.15 -1.96
CA THR A 137 8.40 5.53 -2.97
C THR A 137 9.59 6.43 -3.29
N ARG A 138 9.35 7.74 -3.47
CA ARG A 138 10.40 8.72 -3.72
C ARG A 138 11.41 8.81 -2.56
N GLN A 139 10.91 8.96 -1.33
CA GLN A 139 11.76 9.08 -0.14
C GLN A 139 12.55 7.80 0.13
N TYR A 140 11.94 6.62 -0.06
CA TYR A 140 12.64 5.35 0.09
C TYR A 140 13.68 5.14 -1.00
N GLY A 141 13.38 5.53 -2.25
CA GLY A 141 14.34 5.51 -3.36
C GLY A 141 15.56 6.40 -3.08
N GLU A 142 15.36 7.60 -2.56
CA GLU A 142 16.44 8.50 -2.15
C GLU A 142 17.29 7.89 -1.01
N LEU A 143 16.64 7.33 0.01
CA LEU A 143 17.31 6.62 1.11
C LEU A 143 18.15 5.45 0.59
N LEU A 144 17.59 4.65 -0.31
CA LEU A 144 18.26 3.51 -0.92
C LEU A 144 19.45 3.96 -1.78
N ALA A 145 19.30 5.03 -2.56
CA ALA A 145 20.39 5.60 -3.34
C ALA A 145 21.52 6.12 -2.45
N ALA A 146 21.20 6.82 -1.35
CA ALA A 146 22.17 7.27 -0.37
C ALA A 146 22.90 6.09 0.31
N TYR A 147 22.18 5.00 0.58
CA TYR A 147 22.77 3.78 1.13
C TYR A 147 23.71 3.08 0.13
N LYS A 148 23.28 2.95 -1.13
CA LYS A 148 24.11 2.40 -2.22
C LYS A 148 25.35 3.24 -2.47
N GLY A 149 25.26 4.57 -2.40
CA GLY A 149 26.38 5.48 -2.62
C GLY A 149 27.56 5.27 -1.67
N GLN A 150 27.37 4.58 -0.54
CA GLN A 150 28.46 4.18 0.36
C GLN A 150 29.29 3.01 -0.18
N TRP A 151 28.72 2.22 -1.10
CA TRP A 151 29.31 1.00 -1.65
C TRP A 151 29.45 1.16 -3.17
N THR A 152 30.57 1.71 -3.63
CA THR A 152 30.82 1.93 -5.07
C THR A 152 31.17 0.66 -5.82
N ASP A 153 31.70 -0.34 -5.13
CA ASP A 153 32.24 -1.56 -5.74
C ASP A 153 31.22 -2.72 -5.74
N ILE A 154 30.06 -2.52 -5.10
CA ILE A 154 29.05 -3.56 -4.90
C ILE A 154 27.68 -3.00 -5.26
N ASP A 155 27.07 -3.56 -6.31
CA ASP A 155 25.66 -3.29 -6.61
C ASP A 155 24.75 -4.11 -5.70
N LEU A 156 24.15 -3.44 -4.72
CA LEU A 156 23.21 -4.04 -3.76
C LEU A 156 21.86 -4.42 -4.38
N THR A 157 21.56 -3.95 -5.59
CA THR A 157 20.35 -4.30 -6.36
C THR A 157 20.64 -5.20 -7.55
N GLY A 158 21.87 -5.71 -7.64
CA GLY A 158 22.27 -6.65 -8.66
C GLY A 158 21.53 -7.99 -8.53
N SER A 159 21.74 -8.84 -9.53
CA SER A 159 21.20 -10.21 -9.52
C SER A 159 21.66 -11.00 -8.30
N LEU A 160 20.71 -11.61 -7.58
CA LEU A 160 21.02 -12.58 -6.52
C LEU A 160 21.41 -13.96 -7.08
N GLU A 161 21.16 -14.21 -8.37
CA GLU A 161 21.57 -15.46 -9.01
C GLU A 161 23.05 -15.39 -9.38
N PRO A 162 23.88 -16.37 -8.94
CA PRO A 162 25.29 -16.36 -9.25
C PRO A 162 25.54 -16.55 -10.75
N PRO A 163 26.48 -15.82 -11.36
CA PRO A 163 26.80 -15.96 -12.76
C PRO A 163 27.39 -17.35 -13.05
N LYS A 164 26.93 -17.99 -14.14
CA LYS A 164 27.40 -19.32 -14.57
C LYS A 164 28.63 -19.25 -15.46
N ASP A 165 28.68 -18.26 -16.33
CA ASP A 165 29.74 -18.03 -17.31
C ASP A 165 30.11 -16.54 -17.35
N LEU A 166 31.34 -16.25 -17.76
CA LEU A 166 31.86 -14.89 -17.90
C LEU A 166 31.24 -14.13 -19.09
N PHE A 167 30.82 -14.87 -20.12
CA PHE A 167 30.24 -14.31 -21.34
C PHE A 167 28.81 -14.77 -21.51
N VAL A 168 27.95 -13.87 -21.99
CA VAL A 168 26.54 -14.13 -22.29
C VAL A 168 26.20 -13.63 -23.69
N ASP A 169 25.45 -14.43 -24.45
CA ASP A 169 24.88 -14.00 -25.72
C ASP A 169 23.51 -13.35 -25.48
N VAL A 170 23.40 -12.04 -25.76
CA VAL A 170 22.16 -11.28 -25.59
C VAL A 170 21.43 -11.18 -26.94
N ARG A 171 20.12 -11.49 -26.94
CA ARG A 171 19.24 -11.28 -28.09
C ARG A 171 18.30 -10.12 -27.82
N VAL A 172 18.31 -9.13 -28.70
CA VAL A 172 17.41 -7.97 -28.65
C VAL A 172 15.97 -8.41 -28.93
N LEU A 173 15.05 -8.14 -28.00
CA LEU A 173 13.62 -8.46 -28.15
C LEU A 173 12.80 -7.29 -28.71
N LYS A 174 13.23 -6.05 -28.45
CA LYS A 174 12.63 -4.81 -28.93
C LYS A 174 13.74 -3.81 -29.20
N ASP A 175 13.53 -2.93 -30.19
CA ASP A 175 14.48 -1.86 -30.47
C ASP A 175 14.59 -0.92 -29.26
N ALA A 176 15.82 -0.77 -28.78
CA ALA A 176 16.17 0.08 -27.64
C ALA A 176 17.26 1.09 -28.03
N GLY A 177 17.60 1.22 -29.31
CA GLY A 177 18.71 2.03 -29.78
C GLY A 177 20.08 1.44 -29.46
N GLU A 178 21.09 2.31 -29.39
CA GLU A 178 22.47 1.95 -29.05
C GLU A 178 22.63 1.95 -27.52
N ILE A 179 22.99 0.78 -26.96
CA ILE A 179 23.25 0.62 -25.53
C ILE A 179 24.75 0.62 -25.32
N MET A 180 25.24 1.63 -24.61
CA MET A 180 26.63 1.71 -24.19
C MET A 180 26.83 0.87 -22.92
N THR A 181 27.81 -0.03 -22.95
CA THR A 181 28.27 -0.70 -21.73
C THR A 181 29.45 0.08 -21.14
N GLU A 182 29.73 -0.12 -19.86
CA GLU A 182 30.86 0.52 -19.16
C GLU A 182 32.24 0.22 -19.80
N TYR A 183 32.34 -0.84 -20.60
CA TYR A 183 33.57 -1.24 -21.30
C TYR A 183 33.63 -0.86 -22.79
N GLY A 184 32.64 -0.11 -23.29
CA GLY A 184 32.55 0.30 -24.70
C GLY A 184 31.65 -0.62 -25.50
#